data_AF-A0A4R2JPQ9-F1
#
_entry.id   AF-A0A4R2JPQ9-F1
#
_cell.length_a   1.000
_cell.length_b   1.000
_cell.length_c   1.000
_cell.angle_alpha   90.00
_cell.angle_beta   90.00
_cell.angle_gamma   90.00
#
_symmetry.space_group_name_H-M   'P 1'
#
loop_
_entity.id
_entity.type
_entity.pdbx_description
1 polymer ?
#
loop_
_entity_poly.entity_id
_entity_poly.type
_entity_poly.pdbx_seq_one_letter_code
_entity_poly.pdbx_strand_id
1 'polypeptide(L)'
;MEPSLQASADRIPRFVAEAVAAGARRLVLLSAGGVGEADDSHPLKAPEQAVRGSGVDWTILRPDWFSQNFSEGPWLPGILDGTLSLPTGDGRTPFIDAEDIAEVAASALTDDRHSGQIYQLTGPRAISFGEAADLISKATGRTIRHVDLAPEVHVERQVANDVPPDIARLLTGILVTIRDGLAAETADGVERALGRPARPFEAYAAETAAAGHWN
;
A
#
# COMPACT_ATOMS: atom_id res chain seq x y z
N MET A 1 18.63 -3.03 -14.16
CA MET A 1 17.83 -4.27 -14.20
C MET A 1 16.63 -3.97 -13.32
N GLU A 2 15.53 -3.52 -13.91
CA GLU A 2 14.31 -3.29 -13.14
C GLU A 2 13.87 -4.62 -12.51
N PRO A 3 13.38 -4.62 -11.26
CA PRO A 3 12.71 -5.79 -10.75
C PRO A 3 11.47 -5.98 -11.61
N SER A 4 11.48 -6.97 -12.50
CA SER A 4 10.26 -7.32 -13.19
C SER A 4 9.25 -7.80 -12.14
N LEU A 5 7.99 -7.37 -12.27
CA LEU A 5 6.87 -7.95 -11.53
C LEU A 5 6.73 -9.47 -11.79
N GLN A 6 7.45 -9.97 -12.80
CA GLN A 6 7.70 -11.36 -13.15
C GLN A 6 8.83 -12.03 -12.36
N ALA A 7 9.32 -11.43 -11.27
CA ALA A 7 10.06 -12.18 -10.25
C ALA A 7 9.18 -13.37 -9.84
N SER A 8 9.52 -14.55 -10.38
CA SER A 8 8.75 -15.80 -10.41
C SER A 8 7.77 -15.92 -9.24
N ALA A 9 6.51 -16.30 -9.53
CA ALA A 9 5.50 -16.60 -8.51
C ALA A 9 6.01 -17.56 -7.41
N ASP A 10 7.07 -18.32 -7.71
CA ASP A 10 7.71 -19.27 -6.80
C ASP A 10 8.84 -18.66 -5.95
N ARG A 11 9.22 -17.39 -6.16
CA ARG A 11 10.32 -16.74 -5.43
C ARG A 11 10.04 -16.71 -3.93
N ILE A 12 8.86 -16.25 -3.53
CA ILE A 12 8.48 -16.21 -2.10
C ILE A 12 8.26 -17.62 -1.55
N PRO A 13 7.50 -18.52 -2.19
CA PRO A 13 7.40 -19.92 -1.74
C PRO A 13 8.76 -20.61 -1.53
N ARG A 14 9.71 -20.42 -2.46
CA ARG A 14 11.06 -20.96 -2.32
C ARG A 14 11.82 -20.33 -1.15
N PHE A 15 11.76 -19.02 -1.00
CA PHE A 15 12.38 -18.32 0.13
C PHE A 15 11.83 -18.81 1.47
N VAL A 16 10.51 -19.03 1.57
CA VAL A 16 9.88 -19.59 2.78
C VAL A 16 10.47 -20.96 3.12
N ALA A 17 10.55 -21.86 2.14
CA ALA A 17 11.13 -23.19 2.35
C ALA A 17 12.61 -23.12 2.78
N GLU A 18 13.40 -22.27 2.13
CA GLU A 18 14.82 -22.06 2.46
C GLU A 18 15.00 -21.47 3.87
N ALA A 19 14.18 -20.50 4.26
CA ALA A 19 14.22 -19.87 5.58
C ALA A 19 13.88 -20.88 6.70
N VAL A 20 12.83 -21.68 6.50
CA VAL A 20 12.43 -22.73 7.47
C VAL A 20 13.53 -23.79 7.57
N ALA A 21 14.11 -24.23 6.45
CA ALA A 21 15.22 -25.19 6.45
C ALA A 21 16.47 -24.62 7.15
N ALA A 22 16.68 -23.31 7.11
CA ALA A 22 17.74 -22.61 7.84
C ALA A 22 17.43 -22.40 9.34
N GLY A 23 16.26 -22.83 9.82
CA GLY A 23 15.87 -22.77 11.22
C GLY A 23 15.05 -21.54 11.63
N ALA A 24 14.52 -20.77 10.68
CA ALA A 24 13.55 -19.73 10.98
C ALA A 24 12.33 -20.36 11.67
N ARG A 25 11.90 -19.77 12.80
CA ARG A 25 10.73 -20.24 13.58
C ARG A 25 9.51 -19.35 13.42
N ARG A 26 9.67 -18.22 12.72
CA ARG A 26 8.65 -17.21 12.55
C ARG A 26 8.81 -16.52 11.21
N LEU A 27 7.70 -16.27 10.53
CA LEU A 27 7.64 -15.54 9.27
C LEU A 27 6.58 -14.44 9.34
N VAL A 28 6.93 -13.23 8.89
CA VAL A 28 5.97 -12.14 8.70
C VAL A 28 5.99 -11.75 7.23
N LEU A 29 4.84 -11.84 6.57
CA LEU A 29 4.69 -11.52 5.16
C LEU A 29 3.98 -10.18 4.99
N LEU A 30 4.64 -9.26 4.31
CA LEU A 30 3.99 -8.08 3.73
C LEU A 30 3.30 -8.48 2.43
N SER A 31 1.98 -8.61 2.49
CA SER A 31 1.08 -8.85 1.35
C SER A 31 0.45 -7.51 0.93
N ALA A 32 -0.79 -7.51 0.43
CA ALA A 32 -1.54 -6.32 0.08
C ALA A 32 -3.03 -6.46 0.44
N GLY A 33 -3.74 -5.35 0.56
CA GLY A 33 -5.20 -5.30 0.64
C GLY A 33 -5.88 -5.95 -0.57
N GLY A 34 -7.12 -6.40 -0.40
CA GLY A 34 -7.92 -7.05 -1.46
C GLY A 34 -7.51 -8.49 -1.83
N VAL A 35 -6.39 -9.00 -1.30
CA VAL A 35 -5.93 -10.38 -1.55
C VAL A 35 -6.87 -11.42 -0.95
N GLY A 36 -7.64 -11.07 0.09
CA GLY A 36 -8.63 -11.95 0.70
C GLY A 36 -9.73 -12.33 -0.29
N GLU A 37 -10.20 -11.34 -1.02
CA GLU A 37 -11.37 -11.33 -1.89
C GLU A 37 -11.00 -11.71 -3.33
N ALA A 38 -9.73 -11.57 -3.70
CA ALA A 38 -9.22 -11.96 -5.00
C ALA A 38 -9.30 -13.48 -5.24
N ASP A 39 -9.36 -13.88 -6.50
CA ASP A 39 -9.31 -15.29 -6.91
C ASP A 39 -7.92 -15.92 -6.69
N ASP A 40 -7.83 -17.24 -6.84
CA ASP A 40 -6.61 -18.01 -6.62
C ASP A 40 -5.49 -17.72 -7.63
N SER A 41 -5.80 -17.05 -8.75
CA SER A 41 -4.81 -16.62 -9.74
C SER A 41 -4.08 -15.34 -9.33
N HIS A 42 -4.55 -14.64 -8.28
CA HIS A 42 -3.91 -13.44 -7.78
C HIS A 42 -2.47 -13.74 -7.33
N PRO A 43 -1.46 -12.96 -7.77
CA PRO A 43 -0.04 -13.28 -7.59
C PRO A 43 0.40 -13.39 -6.12
N LEU A 44 -0.33 -12.77 -5.20
CA LEU A 44 -0.06 -12.83 -3.76
C LEU A 44 -0.67 -14.06 -3.04
N LYS A 45 -1.55 -14.83 -3.69
CA LYS A 45 -2.13 -16.05 -3.09
C LYS A 45 -1.06 -17.11 -2.82
N ALA A 46 -0.21 -17.42 -3.80
CA ALA A 46 0.84 -18.41 -3.62
C ALA A 46 1.83 -18.05 -2.50
N PRO A 47 2.35 -16.80 -2.40
CA PRO A 47 3.11 -16.32 -1.25
C PRO A 47 2.40 -16.51 0.10
N GLU A 48 1.13 -16.10 0.21
CA GLU A 48 0.37 -16.24 1.46
C GLU A 48 0.17 -17.71 1.85
N GLN A 49 -0.16 -18.57 0.89
CA GLN A 49 -0.32 -20.00 1.15
C GLN A 49 0.99 -20.66 1.56
N ALA A 50 2.11 -20.28 0.95
CA ALA A 50 3.43 -20.80 1.34
C ALA A 50 3.77 -20.44 2.79
N VAL A 51 3.53 -19.19 3.19
CA VAL A 51 3.77 -18.74 4.57
C VAL A 51 2.85 -19.45 5.56
N ARG A 52 1.55 -19.59 5.24
CA ARG A 52 0.58 -20.31 6.09
C ARG A 52 0.88 -21.80 6.21
N GLY A 53 1.39 -22.41 5.13
CA GLY A 53 1.77 -23.82 5.05
C GLY A 53 3.20 -24.12 5.51
N SER A 54 3.93 -23.12 6.03
CA SER A 54 5.36 -23.25 6.36
C SER A 54 5.66 -24.16 7.56
N GLY A 55 4.66 -24.43 8.41
CA GLY A 55 4.82 -25.23 9.62
C GLY A 55 5.51 -24.50 10.79
N VAL A 56 5.75 -23.19 10.65
CA VAL A 56 6.30 -22.32 11.69
C VAL A 56 5.32 -21.20 12.04
N ASP A 57 5.58 -20.41 13.08
CA ASP A 57 4.72 -19.27 13.40
C ASP A 57 4.66 -18.29 12.22
N TRP A 58 3.49 -17.75 11.94
CA TRP A 58 3.33 -16.83 10.83
C TRP A 58 2.35 -15.70 11.09
N THR A 59 2.58 -14.57 10.43
CA THR A 59 1.66 -13.44 10.38
C THR A 59 1.63 -12.86 8.96
N ILE A 60 0.45 -12.51 8.45
CA ILE A 60 0.29 -11.83 7.15
C ILE A 60 -0.23 -10.42 7.39
N LEU A 61 0.44 -9.44 6.79
CA LEU A 61 0.05 -8.03 6.81
C LEU A 61 -0.49 -7.66 5.43
N ARG A 62 -1.72 -7.16 5.36
CA ARG A 62 -2.38 -6.72 4.12
C ARG A 62 -2.65 -5.22 4.21
N PRO A 63 -1.64 -4.38 3.94
CA PRO A 63 -1.83 -2.95 3.92
C PRO A 63 -2.58 -2.50 2.66
N ASP A 64 -3.37 -1.44 2.81
CA ASP A 64 -3.88 -0.64 1.70
C ASP A 64 -2.81 0.35 1.21
N TRP A 65 -3.20 1.45 0.57
CA TRP A 65 -2.30 2.43 -0.01
C TRP A 65 -1.45 3.15 1.05
N PHE A 66 -0.15 3.29 0.79
CA PHE A 66 0.77 3.87 1.76
C PHE A 66 0.72 5.39 1.66
N SER A 67 0.74 6.06 2.80
CA SER A 67 0.87 7.51 2.88
C SER A 67 2.17 7.98 2.22
N GLN A 68 3.24 7.20 2.37
CA GLN A 68 4.57 7.42 1.80
C GLN A 68 4.59 7.48 0.27
N ASN A 69 3.54 7.00 -0.41
CA ASN A 69 3.41 7.18 -1.87
C ASN A 69 3.41 8.67 -2.28
N PHE A 70 3.03 9.57 -1.36
CA PHE A 70 3.08 11.01 -1.56
C PHE A 70 4.45 11.65 -1.30
N SER A 71 5.34 11.04 -0.49
CA SER A 71 6.63 11.64 -0.09
C SER A 71 7.87 11.02 -0.72
N GLU A 72 7.77 9.76 -1.12
CA GLU A 72 8.89 8.98 -1.66
C GLU A 72 8.48 7.97 -2.74
N GLY A 73 7.17 7.84 -2.98
CA GLY A 73 6.64 6.94 -4.00
C GLY A 73 6.22 7.64 -5.29
N PRO A 74 5.33 7.00 -6.07
CA PRO A 74 5.05 7.38 -7.46
C PRO A 74 4.36 8.74 -7.61
N TRP A 75 3.80 9.30 -6.54
CA TRP A 75 3.04 10.55 -6.60
C TRP A 75 3.88 11.77 -6.24
N LEU A 76 5.07 11.58 -5.66
CA LEU A 76 5.96 12.67 -5.26
C LEU A 76 6.20 13.69 -6.40
N PRO A 77 6.49 13.30 -7.66
CA PRO A 77 6.69 14.28 -8.74
C PRO A 77 5.48 15.21 -8.93
N GLY A 78 4.26 14.67 -8.93
CA GLY A 78 3.04 15.47 -9.05
C GLY A 78 2.80 16.38 -7.84
N ILE A 79 3.17 15.93 -6.64
CA ILE A 79 3.13 16.77 -5.43
C ILE A 79 4.14 17.92 -5.53
N LEU A 80 5.36 17.66 -5.99
CA LEU A 80 6.38 18.69 -6.19
C LEU A 80 6.00 19.68 -7.29
N ASP A 81 5.36 19.23 -8.36
CA ASP A 81 4.84 20.08 -9.44
C ASP A 81 3.56 20.84 -9.06
N GLY A 82 2.95 20.52 -7.91
CA GLY A 82 1.71 21.14 -7.43
C GLY A 82 0.44 20.62 -8.11
N THR A 83 0.53 19.56 -8.91
CA THR A 83 -0.63 18.92 -9.54
C THR A 83 -0.50 17.40 -9.54
N LEU A 84 -1.39 16.74 -8.80
CA LEU A 84 -1.53 15.29 -8.79
C LEU A 84 -2.63 14.87 -9.77
N SER A 85 -2.25 14.37 -10.95
CA SER A 85 -3.20 13.96 -11.99
C SER A 85 -3.42 12.44 -11.99
N LEU A 86 -4.50 11.96 -11.37
CA LEU A 86 -4.82 10.53 -11.24
C LEU A 86 -6.28 10.26 -11.61
N PRO A 87 -6.61 9.06 -12.15
CA PRO A 87 -7.97 8.73 -12.59
C PRO A 87 -8.86 8.22 -11.44
N THR A 88 -8.81 8.88 -10.29
CA THR A 88 -9.43 8.39 -9.04
C THR A 88 -10.77 9.06 -8.72
N GLY A 89 -11.18 10.09 -9.47
CA GLY A 89 -12.40 10.85 -9.20
C GLY A 89 -12.46 11.36 -7.76
N ASP A 90 -13.65 11.25 -7.16
CA ASP A 90 -13.89 11.49 -5.74
C ASP A 90 -13.81 10.21 -4.91
N GLY A 91 -13.26 9.14 -5.50
CA GLY A 91 -13.04 7.86 -4.84
C GLY A 91 -12.18 8.02 -3.59
N ARG A 92 -12.43 7.18 -2.58
CA ARG A 92 -11.79 7.28 -1.26
C ARG A 92 -11.04 6.01 -0.93
N THR A 93 -9.93 6.16 -0.23
CA THR A 93 -9.17 5.03 0.31
C THR A 93 -8.53 5.36 1.67
N PRO A 94 -8.45 4.41 2.61
CA PRO A 94 -7.87 4.65 3.93
C PRO A 94 -6.35 4.48 3.91
N PHE A 95 -5.64 5.52 3.47
CA PHE A 95 -4.18 5.52 3.44
C PHE A 95 -3.56 5.12 4.79
N ILE A 96 -2.75 4.07 4.79
CA ILE A 96 -2.03 3.57 5.96
C ILE A 96 -0.65 4.21 6.03
N ASP A 97 -0.16 4.51 7.23
CA ASP A 97 1.21 4.98 7.43
C ASP A 97 2.19 3.79 7.44
N ALA A 98 3.28 3.84 6.67
CA ALA A 98 4.30 2.80 6.67
C ALA A 98 4.95 2.60 8.05
N GLU A 99 4.97 3.62 8.91
CA GLU A 99 5.43 3.46 10.30
C GLU A 99 4.51 2.53 11.10
N ASP A 100 3.18 2.59 10.90
CA ASP A 100 2.26 1.64 11.51
C ASP A 100 2.48 0.23 10.95
N ILE A 101 2.72 0.09 9.65
CA ILE A 101 3.03 -1.22 9.03
C ILE A 101 4.32 -1.79 9.64
N ALA A 102 5.35 -0.98 9.78
CA ALA A 102 6.64 -1.37 10.34
C ALA A 102 6.51 -1.78 11.81
N GLU A 103 5.76 -1.03 12.62
CA GLU A 103 5.52 -1.36 14.03
C GLU A 103 4.72 -2.66 14.18
N VAL A 104 3.69 -2.87 13.34
CA VAL A 104 2.96 -4.15 13.29
C VAL A 104 3.88 -5.30 12.91
N ALA A 105 4.74 -5.12 11.90
CA ALA A 105 5.69 -6.15 11.49
C ALA A 105 6.70 -6.47 12.60
N ALA A 106 7.24 -5.46 13.28
CA ALA A 106 8.17 -5.62 14.39
C ALA A 106 7.52 -6.34 15.58
N SER A 107 6.29 -5.95 15.94
CA SER A 107 5.51 -6.62 16.99
C SER A 107 5.25 -8.09 16.61
N ALA A 108 4.81 -8.34 15.37
CA ALA A 108 4.60 -9.70 14.87
C ALA A 108 5.87 -10.55 14.94
N LEU A 109 7.02 -10.00 14.59
CA LEU A 109 8.31 -10.69 14.67
C LEU A 109 8.75 -11.03 16.10
N THR A 110 8.22 -10.36 17.13
CA THR A 110 8.75 -10.42 18.51
C THR A 110 7.77 -10.91 19.57
N ASP A 111 6.47 -11.00 19.27
CA ASP A 111 5.43 -11.42 20.21
C ASP A 111 4.57 -12.58 19.65
N ASP A 112 4.38 -13.63 20.45
CA ASP A 112 3.66 -14.86 20.09
C ASP A 112 2.17 -14.62 19.82
N ARG A 113 1.58 -13.53 20.34
CA ARG A 113 0.16 -13.21 20.13
C ARG A 113 -0.23 -13.02 18.67
N HIS A 114 0.75 -12.80 17.79
CA HIS A 114 0.55 -12.57 16.36
C HIS A 114 0.59 -13.85 15.52
N SER A 115 0.91 -15.00 16.12
CA SER A 115 0.96 -16.27 15.38
C SER A 115 -0.42 -16.65 14.83
N GLY A 116 -0.45 -17.03 13.55
CA GLY A 116 -1.65 -17.40 12.81
C GLY A 116 -2.55 -16.22 12.42
N GLN A 117 -2.10 -14.98 12.60
CA GLN A 117 -2.92 -13.79 12.33
C GLN A 117 -2.78 -13.27 10.89
N ILE A 118 -3.89 -12.72 10.39
CA ILE A 118 -3.93 -11.88 9.20
C ILE A 118 -4.46 -10.51 9.63
N TYR A 119 -3.71 -9.45 9.36
CA TYR A 119 -4.10 -8.08 9.66
C TYR A 119 -4.36 -7.32 8.36
N GLN A 120 -5.59 -6.86 8.15
CA GLN A 120 -5.89 -5.82 7.17
C GLN A 120 -5.50 -4.47 7.76
N LEU A 121 -4.54 -3.78 7.15
CA LEU A 121 -3.95 -2.55 7.71
C LEU A 121 -4.39 -1.34 6.90
N THR A 122 -5.20 -0.49 7.52
CA THR A 122 -5.73 0.73 6.90
C THR A 122 -5.48 1.93 7.80
N GLY A 123 -5.51 3.13 7.22
CA GLY A 123 -5.67 4.36 8.00
C GLY A 123 -7.01 4.38 8.76
N PRO A 124 -7.18 5.30 9.72
CA PRO A 124 -8.38 5.35 10.58
C PRO A 124 -9.64 5.82 9.85
N ARG A 125 -9.50 6.39 8.64
CA ARG A 125 -10.62 6.85 7.80
C ARG A 125 -10.21 6.87 6.33
N ALA A 126 -11.17 6.66 5.43
CA ALA A 126 -10.95 6.82 4.00
C ALA A 126 -11.03 8.28 3.56
N ILE A 127 -10.06 8.71 2.75
CA ILE A 127 -10.02 10.06 2.15
C ILE A 127 -9.81 9.98 0.65
N SER A 128 -10.26 11.00 -0.08
CA SER A 128 -9.96 11.12 -1.51
C SER A 128 -8.54 11.64 -1.75
N PHE A 129 -8.05 11.48 -2.98
CA PHE A 129 -6.79 12.09 -3.40
C PHE A 129 -6.85 13.63 -3.38
N GLY A 130 -8.04 14.21 -3.59
CA GLY A 130 -8.27 15.65 -3.41
C GLY A 130 -8.08 16.08 -1.95
N GLU A 131 -8.69 15.36 -1.01
CA GLU A 131 -8.52 15.62 0.42
C GLU A 131 -7.06 15.42 0.85
N ALA A 132 -6.37 14.39 0.35
CA ALA A 132 -4.95 14.18 0.61
C ALA A 132 -4.10 15.36 0.10
N ALA A 133 -4.33 15.82 -1.13
CA ALA A 133 -3.65 16.99 -1.69
C ALA A 133 -3.91 18.28 -0.90
N ASP A 134 -5.14 18.48 -0.40
CA ASP A 134 -5.50 19.62 0.45
C ASP A 134 -4.79 19.57 1.80
N LEU A 135 -4.68 18.39 2.42
CA LEU A 135 -3.96 18.20 3.68
C LEU A 135 -2.45 18.47 3.51
N ILE A 136 -1.85 18.01 2.41
CA ILE A 136 -0.45 18.31 2.08
C ILE A 136 -0.27 19.81 1.79
N SER A 137 -1.21 20.43 1.06
CA SER A 137 -1.20 21.88 0.80
C SER A 137 -1.21 22.69 2.08
N LYS A 138 -2.08 22.31 3.04
CA LYS A 138 -2.15 22.93 4.36
C LYS A 138 -0.85 22.77 5.15
N ALA A 139 -0.24 21.60 5.13
CA ALA A 139 0.98 21.31 5.87
C ALA A 139 2.21 22.06 5.31
N THR A 140 2.27 22.26 3.99
CA THR A 140 3.40 22.90 3.30
C THR A 140 3.21 24.40 3.07
N GLY A 141 1.97 24.90 3.12
CA GLY A 141 1.62 26.26 2.67
C GLY A 141 1.65 26.42 1.14
N ARG A 142 1.85 25.34 0.38
CA ARG A 142 1.84 25.34 -1.09
C ARG A 142 0.46 24.97 -1.61
N THR A 143 0.13 25.38 -2.84
CA THR A 143 -1.10 24.91 -3.50
C THR A 143 -0.79 23.66 -4.30
N ILE A 144 -1.39 22.54 -3.92
CA ILE A 144 -1.31 21.26 -4.63
C ILE A 144 -2.73 20.84 -4.98
N ARG A 145 -2.98 20.51 -6.25
CA ARG A 145 -4.31 20.16 -6.73
C ARG A 145 -4.38 18.71 -7.19
N HIS A 146 -5.42 18.00 -6.79
CA HIS A 146 -5.81 16.78 -7.50
C HIS A 146 -6.56 17.15 -8.78
N VAL A 147 -6.17 16.56 -9.90
CA VAL A 147 -6.84 16.71 -11.19
C VAL A 147 -7.30 15.33 -11.63
N ASP A 148 -8.62 15.13 -11.67
CA ASP A 148 -9.18 13.88 -12.12
C ASP A 148 -8.92 13.69 -13.62
N LEU A 149 -8.36 12.54 -13.99
CA LEU A 149 -8.15 12.15 -15.37
C LEU A 149 -9.16 11.10 -15.80
N ALA A 150 -9.58 11.15 -17.06
CA ALA A 150 -10.20 9.99 -17.70
C ALA A 150 -9.19 8.81 -17.66
N PRO A 151 -9.62 7.59 -17.29
CA PRO A 151 -8.72 6.44 -17.20
C PRO A 151 -7.91 6.20 -18.48
N GLU A 152 -8.51 6.38 -19.65
CA GLU A 152 -7.86 6.21 -20.95
C GLU A 152 -6.72 7.22 -21.14
N VAL A 153 -6.93 8.48 -20.75
CA VAL A 153 -5.91 9.53 -20.79
C VAL A 153 -4.76 9.20 -19.84
N HIS A 154 -5.04 8.60 -18.68
CA HIS A 154 -4.00 8.17 -17.76
C HIS A 154 -3.15 7.02 -18.35
N VAL A 155 -3.77 6.05 -19.02
CA VAL A 155 -3.05 4.99 -19.77
C VAL A 155 -2.16 5.60 -20.86
N GLU A 156 -2.72 6.49 -21.69
CA GLU A 156 -1.98 7.15 -22.77
C GLU A 156 -0.74 7.90 -22.25
N ARG A 157 -0.88 8.62 -21.13
CA ARG A 157 0.23 9.33 -20.49
C ARG A 157 1.32 8.39 -19.99
N GLN A 158 0.94 7.27 -19.37
CA GLN A 158 1.92 6.28 -18.91
C GLN A 158 2.67 5.65 -20.09
N VAL A 159 1.97 5.29 -21.16
CA VAL A 159 2.58 4.74 -22.37
C VAL A 159 3.51 5.76 -23.03
N ALA A 160 3.15 7.05 -23.05
CA ALA A 160 4.03 8.11 -23.53
C ALA A 160 5.30 8.31 -22.67
N ASN A 161 5.29 7.81 -21.44
CA ASN A 161 6.44 7.77 -20.52
C ASN A 161 7.07 6.37 -20.45
N ASP A 162 7.03 5.62 -21.54
CA ASP A 162 7.67 4.31 -21.72
C ASP A 162 7.18 3.17 -20.80
N VAL A 163 6.02 3.33 -20.15
CA VAL A 163 5.37 2.23 -19.43
C VAL A 163 4.72 1.27 -20.44
N PRO A 164 4.99 -0.05 -20.38
CA PRO A 164 4.36 -1.02 -21.27
C PRO A 164 2.82 -0.93 -21.22
N PRO A 165 2.10 -1.01 -22.35
CA PRO A 165 0.65 -0.74 -22.39
C PRO A 165 -0.20 -1.65 -21.49
N ASP A 166 0.19 -2.91 -21.33
CA ASP A 166 -0.44 -3.86 -20.41
C ASP A 166 -0.24 -3.47 -18.95
N ILE A 167 0.97 -3.04 -18.58
CA ILE A 167 1.28 -2.53 -17.24
C ILE A 167 0.55 -1.21 -16.97
N ALA A 168 0.52 -0.29 -17.94
CA ALA A 168 -0.22 0.97 -17.82
C ALA A 168 -1.72 0.74 -17.57
N ARG A 169 -2.33 -0.21 -18.30
CA ARG A 169 -3.74 -0.60 -18.07
C ARG A 169 -3.94 -1.26 -16.71
N LEU A 170 -3.02 -2.13 -16.29
CA LEU A 170 -3.08 -2.76 -14.97
C LEU A 170 -3.04 -1.71 -13.85
N LEU A 171 -2.03 -0.84 -13.84
CA LEU A 171 -1.87 0.21 -12.82
C LEU A 171 -3.05 1.19 -12.81
N THR A 172 -3.54 1.57 -13.99
CA THR A 172 -4.74 2.40 -14.11
C THR A 172 -5.96 1.69 -13.53
N GLY A 173 -6.14 0.40 -13.81
CA GLY A 173 -7.23 -0.41 -13.28
C GLY A 173 -7.25 -0.44 -11.75
N ILE A 174 -6.07 -0.53 -11.11
CA ILE A 174 -5.94 -0.48 -9.64
C ILE A 174 -6.41 0.90 -9.10
N LEU A 175 -6.12 2.00 -9.78
CA LEU A 175 -6.61 3.33 -9.38
C LEU A 175 -8.12 3.50 -9.65
N VAL A 176 -8.64 2.85 -10.69
CA VAL A 176 -10.07 2.87 -11.01
C VAL A 176 -10.91 2.15 -9.93
N THR A 177 -10.38 1.17 -9.21
CA THR A 177 -11.12 0.56 -8.09
C THR A 177 -11.43 1.59 -6.99
N ILE A 178 -10.54 2.58 -6.79
CA ILE A 178 -10.76 3.70 -5.87
C ILE A 178 -11.87 4.59 -6.42
N ARG A 179 -11.80 4.96 -7.70
CA ARG A 179 -12.85 5.73 -8.39
C ARG A 179 -14.22 5.09 -8.24
N ASP A 180 -14.30 3.77 -8.38
CA ASP A 180 -15.55 3.01 -8.32
C ASP A 180 -16.04 2.77 -6.88
N GLY A 181 -15.32 3.29 -5.87
CA GLY A 181 -15.70 3.21 -4.46
C GLY A 181 -15.42 1.85 -3.81
N LEU A 182 -14.65 0.98 -4.47
CA LEU A 182 -14.36 -0.39 -4.01
C LEU A 182 -13.19 -0.46 -3.01
N ALA A 183 -12.58 0.69 -2.67
CA ALA A 183 -11.36 0.76 -1.85
C ALA A 183 -11.54 1.63 -0.59
N ALA A 184 -12.78 1.90 -0.17
CA ALA A 184 -13.09 2.86 0.91
C ALA A 184 -13.26 2.22 2.30
N GLU A 185 -13.30 0.89 2.40
CA GLU A 185 -13.52 0.19 3.67
C GLU A 185 -12.30 0.29 4.59
N THR A 186 -12.54 0.68 5.84
CA THR A 186 -11.52 0.70 6.91
C THR A 186 -11.48 -0.62 7.67
N ALA A 187 -10.32 -0.99 8.19
CA ALA A 187 -10.13 -2.13 9.08
C ALA A 187 -9.42 -1.74 10.39
N ASP A 188 -9.51 -2.64 11.38
CA ASP A 188 -8.99 -2.46 12.74
C ASP A 188 -7.64 -3.16 12.96
N GLY A 189 -6.94 -3.58 11.90
CA GLY A 189 -5.75 -4.43 12.03
C GLY A 189 -4.61 -3.79 12.81
N VAL A 190 -4.41 -2.48 12.67
CA VAL A 190 -3.42 -1.73 13.47
C VAL A 190 -3.80 -1.74 14.95
N GLU A 191 -5.06 -1.48 15.28
CA GLU A 191 -5.56 -1.48 16.66
C GLU A 191 -5.45 -2.86 17.30
N ARG A 192 -5.85 -3.92 16.57
CA ARG A 192 -5.71 -5.30 17.04
C ARG A 192 -4.25 -5.72 17.24
N ALA A 193 -3.34 -5.25 16.41
CA ALA A 193 -1.93 -5.59 16.50
C ALA A 193 -1.20 -4.78 17.58
N LEU A 194 -1.45 -3.47 17.70
CA LEU A 194 -0.65 -2.56 18.53
C LEU A 194 -1.37 -2.07 19.79
N GLY A 195 -2.69 -2.24 19.89
CA GLY A 195 -3.49 -1.72 21.01
C GLY A 195 -3.70 -0.20 20.97
N ARG A 196 -3.42 0.43 19.81
CA ARG A 196 -3.63 1.86 19.55
C ARG A 196 -4.22 2.05 18.14
N PRO A 197 -5.00 3.11 17.88
CA PRO A 197 -5.51 3.37 16.54
C PRO A 197 -4.38 3.62 15.53
N ALA A 198 -4.70 3.39 14.26
CA ALA A 198 -3.84 3.79 13.15
C ALA A 198 -3.66 5.31 13.12
N ARG A 199 -2.47 5.72 12.69
CA ARG A 199 -2.08 7.11 12.56
C ARG A 199 -2.90 7.79 11.44
N PRO A 200 -3.48 8.96 11.68
CA PRO A 200 -4.24 9.68 10.66
C PRO A 200 -3.30 10.33 9.64
N PHE A 201 -3.77 10.46 8.39
CA PHE A 201 -3.02 11.08 7.30
C PHE A 201 -2.57 12.51 7.62
N GLU A 202 -3.31 13.25 8.42
CA GLU A 202 -2.95 14.60 8.88
C GLU A 202 -1.64 14.62 9.69
N ALA A 203 -1.44 13.61 10.55
CA ALA A 203 -0.21 13.52 11.33
C ALA A 203 0.98 13.23 10.42
N TYR A 204 0.81 12.28 9.48
CA TYR A 204 1.76 12.03 8.41
C TYR A 204 2.11 13.31 7.64
N ALA A 205 1.10 14.02 7.10
CA ALA A 205 1.34 15.20 6.29
C ALA A 205 2.07 16.32 7.05
N ALA A 206 1.72 16.55 8.32
CA ALA A 206 2.38 17.56 9.14
C ALA A 206 3.86 17.24 9.38
N GLU A 207 4.18 15.99 9.72
CA GLU A 207 5.56 15.56 10.01
C GLU A 207 6.42 15.52 8.75
N THR A 208 5.89 14.97 7.65
CA THR A 208 6.58 14.89 6.36
C THR A 208 6.88 16.27 5.79
N ALA A 209 5.97 17.23 5.94
CA ALA A 209 6.21 18.62 5.56
C ALA A 209 7.32 19.25 6.41
N ALA A 210 7.32 19.02 7.73
CA ALA A 210 8.36 19.51 8.64
C ALA A 210 9.74 18.92 8.34
N ALA A 211 9.79 17.67 7.89
CA ALA A 211 11.03 17.00 7.45
C ALA A 211 11.52 17.45 6.05
N GLY A 212 10.71 18.23 5.32
CA GLY A 212 11.14 18.88 4.08
C GLY A 212 11.01 18.04 2.80
N HIS A 213 10.23 16.95 2.81
CA HIS A 213 10.06 16.07 1.65
C HIS A 213 9.31 16.72 0.46
N TRP A 214 8.63 17.85 0.70
CA TRP A 214 7.80 18.53 -0.31
C TRP A 214 8.25 19.98 -0.59
N ASN A 215 9.52 20.29 -0.31
CA ASN A 215 10.11 21.63 -0.49
C ASN A 215 11.12 21.66 -1.64
#